data_AF-A0A353VT26-F1
#
_entry.id   AF-A0A353VT26-F1
#
_cell.length_a   1.000
_cell.length_b   1.000
_cell.length_c   1.000
_cell.angle_alpha   90.00
_cell.angle_beta   90.00
_cell.angle_gamma   90.00
#
_symmetry.space_group_name_H-M   'P 1'
#
loop_
_entity.id
_entity.type
_entity.pdbx_description
1 polymer ?
#
loop_
_entity_poly.entity_id
_entity_poly.type
_entity_poly.pdbx_seq_one_letter_code
_entity_poly.pdbx_strand_id
1 'polypeptide(L)' 'MINDYEAGQLQTAAQLYSPQSGRQLEVLTTQPAVQIYTGNWLEGCPAGKCGRGYHDYEGVAIECQHCP' A
#
# COMPACT_ATOMS: atom_id res chain seq x y z
N MET A 1 -7.06 5.26 -10.08
CA MET A 1 -7.10 4.46 -11.32
C MET A 1 -5.69 4.24 -11.79
N ILE A 2 -5.37 3.04 -12.28
CA ILE A 2 -4.10 2.79 -12.97
C ILE A 2 -4.23 3.36 -14.39
N ASN A 3 -3.25 4.14 -14.81
CA ASN A 3 -3.23 4.72 -16.14
C ASN A 3 -3.06 3.60 -17.19
N ASP A 4 -3.75 3.76 -18.32
CA ASP A 4 -3.70 2.82 -19.45
C ASP A 4 -4.04 1.37 -19.07
N TYR A 5 -4.97 1.19 -18.11
CA TYR A 5 -5.37 -0.13 -17.64
C TYR A 5 -5.90 -1.04 -18.78
N GLU A 6 -5.35 -2.24 -18.86
CA GLU A 6 -5.78 -3.32 -19.74
C GLU A 6 -6.24 -4.53 -18.93
N ALA A 7 -7.49 -4.95 -19.15
CA ALA A 7 -8.10 -6.00 -18.34
C ALA A 7 -7.33 -7.33 -18.41
N GLY A 8 -6.96 -7.84 -17.24
CA GLY A 8 -6.23 -9.11 -17.10
C GLY A 8 -4.73 -9.01 -17.39
N GLN A 9 -4.21 -7.85 -17.81
CA GLN A 9 -2.78 -7.65 -17.95
C GLN A 9 -2.15 -7.16 -16.65
N LEU A 10 -0.94 -7.64 -16.39
CA LEU A 10 -0.17 -7.24 -15.22
C LEU A 10 0.50 -5.89 -15.51
N GLN A 11 0.17 -4.86 -14.74
CA GLN A 11 0.69 -3.50 -14.93
C GLN A 11 1.22 -2.91 -13.62
N THR A 12 2.25 -2.07 -13.71
CA THR A 12 2.79 -1.35 -12.55
C THR A 12 1.77 -0.36 -12.01
N ALA A 13 1.44 -0.51 -10.73
CA ALA A 13 0.40 0.26 -10.06
C ALA A 13 0.96 1.28 -9.07
N ALA A 14 2.04 0.92 -8.36
CA ALA A 14 2.66 1.78 -7.36
C ALA A 14 4.12 1.43 -7.16
N GLN A 15 4.90 2.43 -6.75
CA GLN A 15 6.25 2.27 -6.22
C GLN A 15 6.34 2.97 -4.86
N LEU A 16 6.91 2.31 -3.87
CA LEU A 16 7.16 2.84 -2.54
C LEU A 16 8.64 2.72 -2.22
N TYR A 17 9.25 3.83 -1.83
CA TYR A 17 10.68 3.90 -1.52
C TYR A 17 10.92 4.44 -0.12
N SER A 18 11.80 3.79 0.64
CA SER A 18 12.26 4.24 1.95
C SER A 18 13.72 4.70 1.85
N PRO A 19 13.98 6.02 1.80
CA PRO A 19 15.35 6.53 1.67
C PRO A 19 16.25 6.14 2.85
N GLN A 20 15.67 6.02 4.06
CA GLN A 20 16.43 5.66 5.26
C GLN A 20 17.00 4.24 5.20
N SER A 21 16.30 3.30 4.55
CA SER A 21 16.74 1.91 4.45
C SER A 21 17.22 1.51 3.06
N GLY A 22 17.02 2.37 2.05
CA GLY A 22 17.28 2.07 0.63
C GLY A 22 16.32 1.03 0.04
N ARG A 23 15.31 0.57 0.78
CA ARG A 23 14.36 -0.45 0.31
C ARG A 23 13.34 0.18 -0.64
N GLN A 24 13.03 -0.57 -1.70
CA GLN A 24 11.99 -0.25 -2.67
C GLN A 24 11.01 -1.41 -2.79
N LEU A 25 9.72 -1.08 -2.89
CA LEU A 25 8.64 -1.98 -3.24
C LEU A 25 8.05 -1.51 -4.56
N GLU A 26 7.93 -2.41 -5.52
CA GLU A 26 7.15 -2.22 -6.74
C GLU A 26 5.93 -3.14 -6.69
N VAL A 27 4.76 -2.59 -7.00
CA VAL A 27 3.49 -3.32 -7.00
C VAL A 27 2.97 -3.39 -8.42
N LEU A 28 2.80 -4.61 -8.91
CA LEU A 28 2.11 -4.89 -10.16
C LEU A 28 0.77 -5.56 -9.87
N THR A 29 -0.25 -5.26 -10.66
CA THR A 29 -1.59 -5.83 -10.47
C THR A 29 -2.34 -5.94 -11.79
N THR A 30 -3.35 -6.80 -11.81
CA THR A 30 -4.36 -6.88 -12.87
C THR A 30 -5.67 -6.19 -12.49
N GLN A 31 -5.71 -5.52 -11.34
CA GLN A 31 -6.86 -4.74 -10.88
C GLN A 31 -6.83 -3.33 -11.50
N PRO A 32 -7.98 -2.69 -11.75
CA PRO A 32 -8.03 -1.39 -12.44
C PRO A 32 -7.63 -0.19 -11.56
N ALA A 33 -7.63 -0.36 -10.25
CA ALA A 33 -7.38 0.72 -9.29
C ALA A 33 -6.57 0.25 -8.08
N VAL A 34 -6.03 1.23 -7.37
CA VAL A 34 -5.35 1.06 -6.09
C VAL A 34 -5.89 2.11 -5.13
N GLN A 35 -6.21 1.69 -3.91
CA GLN A 35 -6.42 2.58 -2.77
C GLN A 35 -5.14 2.63 -1.94
N ILE A 36 -4.74 3.86 -1.57
CA ILE A 36 -3.60 4.10 -0.69
C ILE A 36 -4.15 4.58 0.65
N TYR A 37 -3.92 3.79 1.69
CA TYR A 37 -4.21 4.18 3.07
C TYR A 37 -2.92 4.44 3.81
N THR A 38 -2.74 5.66 4.29
CA THR A 38 -1.51 6.17 4.92
C THR A 38 -1.44 5.89 6.42
N GLY A 39 -2.21 4.93 6.94
CA GLY A 39 -2.12 4.55 8.35
C GLY A 39 -2.70 5.60 9.31
N ASN A 40 -3.71 6.37 8.90
CA ASN A 40 -4.19 7.54 9.64
C ASN A 40 -4.78 7.24 11.04
N TRP A 41 -5.13 5.99 11.33
CA TRP A 41 -5.80 5.56 12.57
C TRP A 41 -5.25 4.19 12.99
N LEU A 42 -3.94 4.15 13.23
CA LEU A 42 -3.24 2.98 13.74
C LEU A 42 -3.06 3.04 15.25
N GLU A 43 -3.03 4.24 15.84
CA GLU A 43 -2.90 4.39 17.28
C GLU A 43 -4.08 3.75 18.01
N GLY A 44 -3.77 2.98 19.06
CA GLY A 44 -4.76 2.23 19.82
C GLY A 44 -5.20 0.90 19.21
N CYS A 45 -4.66 0.50 18.05
CA CYS A 45 -4.86 -0.86 17.53
C CYS A 45 -4.19 -1.92 18.44
N PRO A 46 -4.59 -3.20 18.33
CA PRO A 46 -3.93 -4.28 19.08
C PRO A 46 -2.41 -4.30 18.87
N ALA A 47 -1.69 -4.75 19.89
CA ALA A 47 -0.23 -4.82 19.83
C ALA A 47 0.25 -5.63 18.61
N GLY A 48 1.16 -5.04 17.86
CA GLY A 48 1.77 -5.62 16.69
C GLY A 48 2.86 -6.64 17.03
N LYS A 49 3.73 -6.90 16.04
CA LYS A 49 4.83 -7.86 16.19
C LYS A 49 5.74 -7.46 17.36
N CYS A 50 6.21 -8.46 18.11
CA CYS A 50 7.06 -8.28 19.30
C CYS A 50 6.43 -7.43 20.40
N GLY A 51 5.09 -7.33 20.44
CA GLY A 51 4.36 -6.56 21.46
C GLY A 51 4.42 -5.04 21.26
N ARG A 52 4.94 -4.55 20.13
CA ARG A 52 5.04 -3.12 19.83
C ARG A 52 3.68 -2.57 19.38
N GLY A 53 3.22 -1.47 19.98
CA GLY A 53 2.12 -0.68 19.47
C GLY A 53 2.52 0.13 18.23
N TYR A 54 1.53 0.48 17.40
CA TYR A 54 1.73 1.34 16.24
C TYR A 54 1.25 2.76 16.54
N HIS A 55 1.99 3.76 16.08
CA HIS A 55 1.51 5.15 16.02
C HIS A 55 0.82 5.41 14.68
N ASP A 56 -0.03 6.44 14.64
CA ASP A 56 -0.58 6.93 13.37
C ASP A 56 0.54 7.21 12.37
N TYR A 57 0.28 6.89 11.11
CA TYR A 57 1.18 7.03 9.97
C TYR A 57 2.43 6.11 9.95
N GLU A 58 2.51 5.12 10.85
CA GLU A 58 3.63 4.14 10.85
C GLU A 58 3.52 3.04 9.80
N GLY A 59 2.46 3.04 9.00
CA GLY A 59 2.22 2.05 7.96
C GLY A 59 1.52 2.63 6.76
N VAL A 60 1.72 1.99 5.62
CA VAL A 60 0.96 2.25 4.39
C VAL A 60 0.39 0.94 3.88
N ALA A 61 -0.89 0.95 3.52
CA ALA A 61 -1.54 -0.12 2.79
C ALA A 61 -1.71 0.29 1.32
N ILE A 62 -1.41 -0.63 0.41
CA ILE A 62 -1.55 -0.48 -1.04
C ILE A 62 -2.53 -1.56 -1.49
N GLU A 63 -3.80 -1.18 -1.61
CA GLU A 63 -4.92 -2.09 -1.81
C GLU A 63 -5.35 -2.10 -3.27
N CYS A 64 -4.94 -3.13 -4.02
CA CYS A 64 -5.33 -3.29 -5.43
C CYS A 64 -6.78 -3.79 -5.51
N GLN A 65 -7.65 -3.06 -6.20
CA GLN A 65 -9.09 -3.32 -6.19
C GLN A 65 -9.81 -2.79 -7.44
N HIS A 66 -11.10 -3.10 -7.55
CA HIS A 66 -12.00 -2.47 -8.51
C HIS A 66 -12.35 -1.04 -8.09
N CYS A 67 -12.84 -0.25 -9.04
CA CYS A 67 -13.47 1.02 -8.75
C CYS A 67 -14.73 0.81 -7.89
N PRO A 68 -15.08 1.76 -7.02
CA PRO A 68 -16.45 1.90 -6.53
C PRO A 68 -17.45 2.04 -7.69
#